data_AF-A0A6N1YGQ4-F1
#
_entry.id   AF-A0A6N1YGQ4-F1
#
_cell.length_a   1.000
_cell.length_b   1.000
_cell.length_c   1.000
_cell.angle_alpha   90.00
_cell.angle_beta   90.00
_cell.angle_gamma   90.00
#
_symmetry.space_group_name_H-M   'P 1'
#
loop_
_entity.id
_entity.type
_entity.pdbx_description
1 polymer ?
#
loop_
_entity_poly.entity_id
_entity_poly.type
_entity_poly.pdbx_seq_one_letter_code
_entity_poly.pdbx_strand_id
1 'polypeptide(L)'
;MLLALYAIIPLCLLAQLMDSFVLNGALLQYLPSSPSHFLLFQVLFGTPHILASTVLLTTNKDYFQFYQKKIIIMTLAIMMFFAIANQLVSYYVLYILVASWTVYHVLKQQHGVGRAIYQLPSWAFYLLLWLSVAAGISIYIGIFLKDTLTPQYAEWVKQLAASLTVSLFFSTILCQRYVKTRFGAIFIWANSLLIISSFYFYVQEYYFLAILIPRLVHDATAYVFYVTHDVNKHLGHPQNFIYRWAKKAKLNVFIVLPLISFALTYVLQVYGDQWVNVITQFLFGMEIRKAISLGLIGYFSLMHYYTEAFTWKHGSPYRQYIRFKP
;
A
#
# COMPACT_ATOMS: atom_id res chain seq x y z
N MET A 1 19.73 -1.12 -1.81
CA MET A 1 18.69 -1.52 -0.83
C MET A 1 17.31 -1.66 -1.47
N LEU A 2 16.75 -0.62 -2.12
CA LEU A 2 15.38 -0.68 -2.68
C LEU A 2 15.14 -1.82 -3.68
N LEU A 3 16.09 -2.10 -4.57
CA LEU A 3 15.95 -3.20 -5.53
C LEU A 3 15.89 -4.58 -4.84
N ALA A 4 16.50 -4.74 -3.67
CA ALA A 4 16.47 -6.01 -2.93
C ALA A 4 15.06 -6.37 -2.45
N LEU A 5 14.17 -5.39 -2.27
CA LEU A 5 12.76 -5.63 -1.93
C LEU A 5 12.04 -6.45 -3.02
N TYR A 6 12.45 -6.29 -4.27
CA TYR A 6 11.87 -7.01 -5.42
C TYR A 6 12.30 -8.48 -5.46
N ALA A 7 13.24 -8.92 -4.62
CA ALA A 7 13.56 -10.34 -4.45
C ALA A 7 12.35 -11.15 -3.94
N ILE A 8 11.32 -10.50 -3.38
CA ILE A 8 10.07 -11.18 -3.05
C ILE A 8 9.42 -11.86 -4.26
N ILE A 9 9.60 -11.32 -5.48
CA ILE A 9 9.03 -11.89 -6.71
C ILE A 9 9.59 -13.31 -6.97
N PRO A 10 10.92 -13.50 -7.15
CA PRO A 10 11.47 -14.83 -7.35
C PRO A 10 11.26 -15.75 -6.12
N LEU A 11 11.24 -15.21 -4.90
CA LEU A 11 10.95 -16.01 -3.70
C LEU A 11 9.51 -16.57 -3.71
N CYS A 12 8.52 -15.78 -4.09
CA CYS A 12 7.14 -16.24 -4.24
C CYS A 12 7.00 -17.25 -5.38
N LEU A 13 7.73 -17.07 -6.48
CA LEU A 13 7.74 -18.04 -7.58
C LEU A 13 8.34 -19.37 -7.12
N LEU A 14 9.48 -19.35 -6.43
CA LEU A 14 10.08 -20.55 -5.86
C LEU A 14 9.13 -21.25 -4.87
N ALA A 15 8.45 -20.49 -4.01
CA ALA A 15 7.48 -21.05 -3.07
C ALA A 15 6.31 -21.76 -3.78
N GLN A 16 5.75 -21.17 -4.84
CA GLN A 16 4.68 -21.78 -5.61
C GLN A 16 5.15 -23.00 -6.43
N LEU A 17 6.36 -22.95 -7.01
CA LEU A 17 6.93 -24.10 -7.71
C LEU A 17 7.19 -25.26 -6.73
N MET A 18 7.75 -24.98 -5.55
CA MET A 18 7.89 -25.97 -4.49
C MET A 18 6.54 -26.55 -4.07
N ASP A 19 5.51 -25.71 -3.95
CA ASP A 19 4.18 -26.20 -3.63
C ASP A 19 3.62 -27.16 -4.68
N SER A 20 3.82 -26.80 -5.95
CA SER A 20 3.27 -27.54 -7.08
C SER A 20 4.01 -28.86 -7.34
N PHE A 21 5.33 -28.90 -7.15
CA PHE A 21 6.14 -30.08 -7.45
C PHE A 21 6.48 -30.96 -6.24
N VAL A 22 6.49 -30.40 -5.03
CA VAL A 22 6.95 -31.10 -3.82
C VAL A 22 5.83 -31.26 -2.79
N LEU A 23 5.06 -30.20 -2.55
CA LEU A 23 4.06 -30.18 -1.47
C LEU A 23 2.64 -30.54 -1.93
N ASN A 24 2.45 -30.88 -3.21
CA ASN A 24 1.16 -31.26 -3.81
C ASN A 24 0.02 -30.25 -3.53
N GLY A 25 0.31 -28.95 -3.59
CA GLY A 25 -0.69 -27.89 -3.40
C GLY A 25 -1.04 -27.57 -1.95
N ALA A 26 -0.29 -28.07 -0.97
CA ALA A 26 -0.54 -27.80 0.45
C ALA A 26 -0.51 -26.30 0.76
N LEU A 27 0.45 -25.55 0.23
CA LEU A 27 0.54 -24.09 0.42
C LEU A 27 -0.71 -23.41 -0.13
N LEU A 28 -1.16 -23.75 -1.34
CA LEU A 28 -2.40 -23.20 -1.91
C LEU A 28 -3.61 -23.41 -1.00
N GLN A 29 -3.72 -24.59 -0.37
CA GLN A 29 -4.82 -24.92 0.53
C GLN A 29 -4.78 -24.15 1.86
N TYR A 30 -3.57 -23.89 2.40
CA TYR A 30 -3.41 -23.15 3.66
C TYR A 30 -3.39 -21.63 3.48
N LEU A 31 -3.08 -21.14 2.28
CA LEU A 31 -3.04 -19.71 2.01
C LEU A 31 -4.46 -19.11 1.99
N PRO A 32 -4.62 -17.87 2.50
CA PRO A 32 -5.85 -17.12 2.38
C PRO A 32 -6.35 -17.00 0.94
N SER A 33 -7.53 -17.53 0.66
CA SER A 33 -8.17 -17.45 -0.65
C SER A 33 -9.31 -16.43 -0.71
N SER A 34 -9.72 -15.85 0.43
CA SER A 34 -10.87 -14.94 0.55
C SER A 34 -10.53 -13.63 1.28
N PRO A 35 -11.20 -12.51 0.93
CA PRO A 35 -10.99 -11.17 1.52
C PRO A 35 -10.97 -11.13 3.06
N SER A 36 -11.81 -11.92 3.73
CA SER A 36 -11.89 -11.95 5.20
C SER A 36 -10.64 -12.55 5.86
N HIS A 37 -9.95 -13.46 5.17
CA HIS A 37 -8.71 -14.07 5.67
C HIS A 37 -7.49 -13.16 5.45
N PHE A 38 -7.64 -12.07 4.70
CA PHE A 38 -6.62 -11.02 4.58
C PHE A 38 -6.59 -10.06 5.79
N LEU A 39 -7.33 -10.30 6.86
CA LEU A 39 -7.25 -9.44 8.05
C LEU A 39 -5.88 -9.53 8.71
N LEU A 40 -5.32 -10.74 8.87
CA LEU A 40 -3.92 -10.92 9.29
C LEU A 40 -2.96 -10.22 8.31
N PHE A 41 -3.26 -10.29 7.02
CA PHE A 41 -2.49 -9.57 6.01
C PHE A 41 -2.56 -8.05 6.23
N GLN A 42 -3.72 -7.47 6.56
CA GLN A 42 -3.86 -6.04 6.88
C GLN A 42 -3.11 -5.62 8.15
N VAL A 43 -3.05 -6.52 9.14
CA VAL A 43 -2.28 -6.30 10.38
C VAL A 43 -0.78 -6.30 10.11
N LEU A 44 -0.31 -7.15 9.18
CA LEU A 44 1.11 -7.27 8.86
C LEU A 44 1.57 -6.27 7.78
N PHE A 45 0.70 -5.97 6.82
CA PHE A 45 0.93 -5.18 5.62
C PHE A 45 -0.29 -4.29 5.37
N GLY A 46 -0.10 -3.02 5.02
CA GLY A 46 -1.17 -2.04 4.83
C GLY A 46 -1.31 -1.13 6.04
N THR A 47 -2.05 -1.55 7.06
CA THR A 47 -2.36 -0.67 8.19
C THR A 47 -1.12 -0.17 8.94
N PRO A 48 -0.06 -0.98 9.18
CA PRO A 48 1.13 -0.49 9.87
C PRO A 48 1.80 0.68 9.15
N HIS A 49 2.01 0.63 7.83
CA HIS A 49 2.67 1.74 7.14
C HIS A 49 1.78 2.99 7.10
N ILE A 50 0.46 2.81 6.96
CA ILE A 50 -0.52 3.91 6.99
C ILE A 50 -0.44 4.63 8.34
N LEU A 51 -0.49 3.87 9.44
CA LEU A 51 -0.36 4.44 10.78
C LEU A 51 1.01 5.04 11.02
N ALA A 52 2.10 4.44 10.52
CA ALA A 52 3.44 5.01 10.60
C ALA A 52 3.49 6.42 9.99
N SER A 53 2.89 6.60 8.80
CA SER A 53 2.82 7.91 8.15
C SER A 53 2.02 8.94 8.97
N THR A 54 0.94 8.49 9.63
CA THR A 54 0.10 9.35 10.47
C THR A 54 0.82 9.73 11.76
N VAL A 55 1.49 8.78 12.41
CA VAL A 55 2.34 9.04 13.59
C VAL A 55 3.43 10.04 13.24
N LEU A 56 4.14 9.84 12.14
CA LEU A 56 5.21 10.73 11.70
C LEU A 56 4.70 12.15 11.42
N LEU A 57 3.52 12.29 10.80
CA LEU A 57 2.87 13.58 10.53
C LEU A 57 2.41 14.30 11.79
N THR A 58 1.73 13.59 12.69
CA THR A 58 1.03 14.19 13.83
C THR A 58 1.94 14.46 15.03
N THR A 59 3.01 13.68 15.19
CA THR A 59 3.91 13.81 16.35
C THR A 59 4.99 14.86 16.15
N ASN A 60 5.20 15.31 14.92
CA ASN A 60 6.09 16.39 14.57
C ASN A 60 5.29 17.68 14.38
N LYS A 61 5.38 18.58 15.36
CA LYS A 61 4.60 19.83 15.40
C LYS A 61 4.74 20.67 14.13
N ASP A 62 5.95 20.81 13.62
CA ASP A 62 6.24 21.61 12.42
C ASP A 62 5.54 21.06 11.17
N TYR A 63 5.43 19.73 11.08
CA TYR A 63 4.77 19.06 9.96
C TYR A 63 3.27 19.21 10.03
N PHE A 64 2.70 18.92 11.20
CA PHE A 64 1.27 19.07 11.42
C PHE A 64 0.83 20.52 11.18
N GLN A 65 1.55 21.51 11.72
CA GLN A 65 1.25 22.93 11.50
C GLN A 65 1.34 23.35 10.03
N PHE A 66 2.34 22.85 9.31
CA PHE A 66 2.50 23.14 7.88
C PHE A 66 1.36 22.54 7.04
N TYR A 67 0.88 21.34 7.39
CA TYR A 67 -0.13 20.62 6.61
C TYR A 67 -1.56 20.71 7.15
N GLN A 68 -1.79 21.30 8.33
CA GLN A 68 -3.08 21.29 9.04
C GLN A 68 -4.27 21.70 8.15
N LYS A 69 -4.13 22.76 7.35
CA LYS A 69 -5.21 23.26 6.49
C LYS A 69 -5.58 22.22 5.43
N LYS A 70 -4.57 21.55 4.85
CA LYS A 70 -4.79 20.48 3.85
C LYS A 70 -5.45 19.26 4.48
N ILE A 71 -5.03 18.89 5.69
CA ILE A 71 -5.61 17.77 6.44
C ILE A 71 -7.08 18.06 6.74
N ILE A 72 -7.40 19.21 7.34
CA ILE A 72 -8.78 19.58 7.70
C ILE A 72 -9.70 19.60 6.46
N ILE A 73 -9.26 20.24 5.38
CA ILE A 73 -10.05 20.29 4.14
C ILE A 73 -10.31 18.88 3.60
N MET A 74 -9.28 18.02 3.59
CA MET A 74 -9.44 16.66 3.11
C MET A 74 -10.30 15.80 4.05
N THR A 75 -10.21 16.01 5.37
CA THR A 75 -11.10 15.34 6.34
C THR A 75 -12.55 15.67 6.05
N LEU A 76 -12.87 16.95 5.86
CA LEU A 76 -14.23 17.39 5.50
C LEU A 76 -14.67 16.82 4.15
N ALA A 77 -13.76 16.79 3.16
CA ALA A 77 -14.06 16.22 1.84
C ALA A 77 -14.34 14.71 1.92
N ILE A 78 -13.56 13.94 2.69
CA ILE A 78 -13.80 12.50 2.89
C ILE A 78 -15.14 12.28 3.58
N MET A 79 -15.43 13.03 4.65
CA MET A 79 -16.71 12.93 5.37
C MET A 79 -17.89 13.21 4.44
N MET A 80 -17.83 14.31 3.68
CA MET A 80 -18.88 14.68 2.74
C MET A 80 -19.05 13.66 1.62
N PHE A 81 -17.93 13.17 1.06
CA PHE A 81 -17.94 12.14 0.03
C PHE A 81 -18.68 10.88 0.49
N PHE A 82 -18.34 10.32 1.66
CA PHE A 82 -19.01 9.12 2.14
C PHE A 82 -20.45 9.38 2.60
N ALA A 83 -20.74 10.54 3.19
CA ALA A 83 -22.11 10.89 3.59
C ALA A 83 -23.07 10.95 2.39
N ILE A 84 -22.60 11.49 1.25
CA ILE A 84 -23.38 11.58 0.00
C ILE A 84 -23.36 10.24 -0.73
N ALA A 85 -22.18 9.67 -0.96
CA ALA A 85 -22.04 8.47 -1.79
C ALA A 85 -22.76 7.26 -1.20
N ASN A 86 -22.78 7.11 0.13
CA ASN A 86 -23.53 6.03 0.78
C ASN A 86 -25.06 6.11 0.55
N GLN A 87 -25.58 7.27 0.14
CA GLN A 87 -27.00 7.45 -0.21
C GLN A 87 -27.27 7.28 -1.72
N LEU A 88 -26.25 7.51 -2.57
CA LEU A 88 -26.43 7.57 -4.03
C LEU A 88 -25.94 6.33 -4.78
N VAL A 89 -24.98 5.59 -4.23
CA VAL A 89 -24.35 4.47 -4.94
C VAL A 89 -24.32 3.20 -4.09
N SER A 90 -24.24 2.04 -4.76
CA SER A 90 -24.16 0.76 -4.07
C SER A 90 -22.81 0.56 -3.38
N TYR A 91 -22.80 -0.31 -2.36
CA TYR A 91 -21.59 -0.72 -1.66
C TYR A 91 -20.48 -1.22 -2.62
N TYR A 92 -20.84 -1.98 -3.65
CA TYR A 92 -19.88 -2.49 -4.62
C TYR A 92 -19.21 -1.39 -5.44
N VAL A 93 -19.95 -0.34 -5.81
CA VAL A 93 -19.39 0.81 -6.53
C VAL A 93 -18.39 1.55 -5.62
N LEU A 94 -18.76 1.81 -4.37
CA LEU A 94 -17.86 2.41 -3.37
C LEU A 94 -16.60 1.56 -3.15
N TYR A 95 -16.79 0.24 -3.02
CA TYR A 95 -15.68 -0.70 -2.87
C TYR A 95 -14.73 -0.65 -4.06
N ILE A 96 -15.24 -0.71 -5.29
CA ILE A 96 -14.42 -0.64 -6.51
C ILE A 96 -13.67 0.69 -6.58
N LEU A 97 -14.31 1.82 -6.24
CA LEU A 97 -13.67 3.13 -6.23
C LEU A 97 -12.49 3.19 -5.24
N VAL A 98 -12.72 2.77 -3.99
CA VAL A 98 -11.68 2.78 -2.93
C VAL A 98 -10.57 1.77 -3.23
N ALA A 99 -10.90 0.58 -3.72
CA ALA A 99 -9.94 -0.43 -4.14
C ALA A 99 -9.10 0.05 -5.32
N SER A 100 -9.72 0.67 -6.33
CA SER A 100 -9.02 1.23 -7.49
C SER A 100 -8.06 2.34 -7.08
N TRP A 101 -8.50 3.23 -6.18
CA TRP A 101 -7.65 4.29 -5.64
C TRP A 101 -6.47 3.73 -4.86
N THR A 102 -6.68 2.65 -4.11
CA THR A 102 -5.62 1.95 -3.37
C THR A 102 -4.58 1.33 -4.31
N VAL A 103 -5.02 0.62 -5.36
CA VAL A 103 -4.11 0.05 -6.36
C VAL A 103 -3.35 1.15 -7.09
N TYR A 104 -4.04 2.24 -7.47
CA TYR A 104 -3.43 3.41 -8.07
C TYR A 104 -2.34 4.00 -7.16
N HIS A 105 -2.61 4.21 -5.87
CA HIS A 105 -1.64 4.71 -4.90
C HIS A 105 -0.39 3.83 -4.84
N VAL A 106 -0.59 2.53 -4.65
CA VAL A 106 0.49 1.54 -4.52
C VAL A 106 1.44 1.60 -5.71
N LEU A 107 0.88 1.53 -6.92
CA LEU A 107 1.66 1.45 -8.15
C LEU A 107 2.24 2.80 -8.55
N LYS A 108 1.50 3.90 -8.35
CA LYS A 108 2.02 5.25 -8.59
C LYS A 108 3.25 5.53 -7.73
N GLN A 109 3.28 5.09 -6.48
CA GLN A 109 4.46 5.25 -5.63
C GLN A 109 5.65 4.48 -6.19
N GLN A 110 5.48 3.20 -6.55
CA GLN A 110 6.58 2.38 -7.05
C GLN A 110 7.15 2.90 -8.37
N HIS A 111 6.28 3.25 -9.32
CA HIS A 111 6.67 3.93 -10.54
C HIS A 111 7.28 5.31 -10.26
N GLY A 112 6.77 6.07 -9.29
CA GLY A 112 7.30 7.37 -8.89
C GLY A 112 8.73 7.30 -8.36
N VAL A 113 9.05 6.28 -7.55
CA VAL A 113 10.43 5.97 -7.12
C VAL A 113 11.27 5.57 -8.34
N GLY A 114 10.73 4.70 -9.21
CA GLY A 114 11.40 4.28 -10.43
C GLY A 114 11.73 5.42 -11.39
N ARG A 115 10.87 6.46 -11.47
CA ARG A 115 11.09 7.63 -12.32
C ARG A 115 12.39 8.35 -12.02
N ALA A 116 12.79 8.42 -10.74
CA ALA A 116 14.06 9.02 -10.35
C ALA A 116 15.27 8.18 -10.81
N ILE A 117 15.09 6.87 -10.99
CA ILE A 117 16.15 5.90 -11.30
C ILE A 117 16.31 5.72 -12.82
N TYR A 118 15.24 5.34 -13.53
CA TYR A 118 15.32 5.03 -14.96
C TYR A 118 15.06 6.22 -15.89
N GLN A 119 14.59 7.36 -15.35
CA GLN A 119 14.46 8.65 -16.04
C GLN A 119 13.83 8.57 -17.45
N LEU A 120 12.75 7.80 -17.57
CA LEU A 120 12.04 7.62 -18.84
C LEU A 120 11.46 8.96 -19.35
N PRO A 121 11.31 9.12 -20.68
CA PRO A 121 10.48 10.17 -21.26
C PRO A 121 9.07 10.15 -20.68
N SER A 122 8.44 11.32 -20.54
CA SER A 122 7.14 11.46 -19.86
C SER A 122 6.05 10.52 -20.41
N TRP A 123 5.95 10.36 -21.73
CA TRP A 123 4.96 9.48 -22.34
C TRP A 123 5.20 8.01 -21.99
N ALA A 124 6.46 7.55 -22.01
CA ALA A 124 6.84 6.18 -21.71
C ALA A 124 6.59 5.86 -20.23
N PHE A 125 6.90 6.81 -19.34
CA PHE A 125 6.57 6.71 -17.93
C PHE A 125 5.06 6.54 -17.70
N TYR A 126 4.23 7.39 -18.30
CA TYR A 126 2.78 7.32 -18.11
C TYR A 126 2.16 6.09 -18.78
N LEU A 127 2.70 5.63 -19.91
CA LEU A 127 2.27 4.38 -20.53
C LEU A 127 2.44 3.21 -19.57
N LEU A 128 3.64 3.02 -19.00
CA LEU A 128 3.90 1.92 -18.07
C LEU A 128 3.10 2.05 -16.77
N LEU A 129 2.98 3.27 -16.24
CA LEU A 129 2.18 3.53 -15.04
C LEU A 129 0.71 3.14 -15.27
N TRP A 130 0.08 3.63 -16.33
CA TRP A 130 -1.35 3.40 -16.54
C TRP A 130 -1.66 1.97 -16.96
N LEU A 131 -0.79 1.31 -17.73
CA LEU A 131 -0.91 -0.13 -17.99
C LEU A 131 -0.80 -0.94 -16.70
N SER A 132 0.17 -0.62 -15.84
CA SER A 132 0.32 -1.28 -14.54
C SER A 132 -0.90 -1.07 -13.66
N VAL A 133 -1.42 0.16 -13.59
CA VAL A 133 -2.60 0.50 -12.77
C VAL A 133 -3.84 -0.21 -13.29
N ALA A 134 -4.12 -0.16 -14.60
CA ALA A 134 -5.30 -0.79 -15.18
C ALA A 134 -5.26 -2.32 -15.02
N ALA A 135 -4.09 -2.93 -15.26
CA ALA A 135 -3.90 -4.37 -15.04
C ALA A 135 -4.07 -4.73 -13.55
N GLY A 136 -3.43 -3.97 -12.66
CA GLY A 136 -3.54 -4.17 -11.21
C GLY A 136 -4.97 -4.05 -10.70
N ILE A 137 -5.74 -3.08 -11.19
CA ILE A 137 -7.16 -2.91 -10.83
C ILE A 137 -7.97 -4.12 -11.30
N SER A 138 -7.76 -4.57 -12.54
CA SER A 138 -8.45 -5.73 -13.09
C SER A 138 -8.16 -7.00 -12.30
N ILE A 139 -6.90 -7.25 -11.95
CA ILE A 139 -6.48 -8.36 -11.08
C ILE A 139 -7.16 -8.26 -9.71
N TYR A 140 -7.13 -7.06 -9.10
CA TYR A 140 -7.69 -6.84 -7.76
C TYR A 140 -9.21 -7.07 -7.74
N ILE A 141 -9.93 -6.58 -8.75
CA ILE A 141 -11.36 -6.83 -8.93
C ILE A 141 -11.61 -8.34 -9.08
N GLY A 142 -10.84 -9.01 -9.94
CA GLY A 142 -10.95 -10.45 -10.16
C GLY A 142 -10.75 -11.27 -8.89
N ILE A 143 -9.82 -10.88 -8.01
CA ILE A 143 -9.59 -11.56 -6.73
C ILE A 143 -10.70 -11.28 -5.72
N PHE A 144 -11.00 -10.00 -5.47
CA PHE A 144 -11.84 -9.60 -4.35
C PHE A 144 -13.34 -9.70 -4.62
N LEU A 145 -13.76 -9.69 -5.89
CA LEU A 145 -15.15 -9.87 -6.29
C LEU A 145 -15.42 -11.26 -6.90
N LYS A 146 -14.47 -12.21 -6.79
CA LYS A 146 -14.58 -13.55 -7.41
C LYS A 146 -15.89 -14.27 -7.09
N ASP A 147 -16.38 -14.15 -5.84
CA ASP A 147 -17.59 -14.84 -5.36
C ASP A 147 -18.88 -14.05 -5.69
N THR A 148 -18.74 -12.82 -6.20
CA THR A 148 -19.86 -11.93 -6.56
C THR A 148 -20.05 -11.83 -8.06
N LEU A 149 -18.97 -11.95 -8.84
CA LEU A 149 -19.03 -11.89 -10.29
C LEU A 149 -19.67 -13.17 -10.85
N THR A 150 -20.51 -13.01 -11.87
CA THR A 150 -20.95 -14.16 -12.66
C THR A 150 -19.74 -14.76 -13.39
N PRO A 151 -19.76 -16.06 -13.75
CA PRO A 151 -18.66 -16.70 -14.48
C PRO A 151 -18.24 -15.93 -15.74
N GLN A 152 -19.23 -15.39 -16.46
CA GLN A 152 -18.99 -14.58 -17.65
C GLN A 152 -18.21 -13.29 -17.35
N TYR A 153 -18.61 -12.54 -16.31
CA TYR A 153 -17.93 -11.31 -15.94
C TYR A 153 -16.54 -11.57 -15.34
N ALA A 154 -16.38 -12.65 -14.57
CA ALA A 154 -15.08 -13.07 -14.06
C ALA A 154 -14.09 -13.36 -15.19
N GLU A 155 -14.54 -14.05 -16.24
CA GLU A 155 -13.72 -14.32 -17.42
C GLU A 155 -13.37 -13.04 -18.20
N TRP A 156 -14.31 -12.11 -18.37
CA TRP A 156 -14.01 -10.80 -18.99
C TRP A 156 -12.97 -10.01 -18.20
N VAL A 157 -13.06 -9.99 -16.88
CA VAL A 157 -12.07 -9.34 -16.01
C VAL A 157 -10.70 -10.01 -16.16
N LYS A 158 -10.66 -11.35 -16.23
CA LYS A 158 -9.43 -12.12 -16.44
C LYS A 158 -8.80 -11.84 -17.80
N GLN A 159 -9.59 -11.80 -18.87
CA GLN A 159 -9.12 -11.48 -20.23
C GLN A 159 -8.60 -10.05 -20.31
N LEU A 160 -9.30 -9.08 -19.72
CA LEU A 160 -8.84 -7.69 -19.65
C LEU A 160 -7.50 -7.59 -18.90
N ALA A 161 -7.38 -8.25 -17.74
CA ALA A 161 -6.13 -8.31 -16.99
C ALA A 161 -4.99 -8.95 -17.80
N ALA A 162 -5.28 -10.01 -18.56
CA ALA A 162 -4.32 -10.69 -19.43
C ALA A 162 -3.82 -9.76 -20.54
N SER A 163 -4.74 -9.13 -21.29
CA SER A 163 -4.40 -8.22 -22.38
C SER A 163 -3.56 -7.05 -21.88
N LEU A 164 -3.94 -6.42 -20.76
CA LEU A 164 -3.19 -5.31 -20.18
C LEU A 164 -1.80 -5.73 -19.69
N THR A 165 -1.67 -6.94 -19.12
CA THR A 165 -0.39 -7.48 -18.66
C THR A 165 0.54 -7.81 -19.84
N VAL A 166 0.00 -8.37 -20.91
CA VAL A 166 0.75 -8.61 -22.16
C VAL A 166 1.18 -7.28 -22.79
N SER A 167 0.28 -6.29 -22.86
CA SER A 167 0.63 -4.94 -23.33
C SER A 167 1.70 -4.29 -22.45
N LEU A 168 1.65 -4.48 -21.13
CA LEU A 168 2.67 -4.01 -20.19
C LEU A 168 4.02 -4.65 -20.51
N PHE A 169 4.09 -5.98 -20.68
CA PHE A 169 5.32 -6.69 -21.02
C PHE A 169 5.99 -6.13 -22.28
N PHE A 170 5.23 -6.01 -23.39
CA PHE A 170 5.76 -5.45 -24.63
C PHE A 170 6.12 -3.97 -24.52
N SER A 171 5.33 -3.19 -23.78
CA SER A 171 5.63 -1.78 -23.51
C SER A 171 6.90 -1.64 -22.68
N THR A 172 7.18 -2.55 -21.75
CA THR A 172 8.42 -2.55 -20.95
C THR A 172 9.63 -2.83 -21.83
N ILE A 173 9.55 -3.80 -22.73
CA ILE A 173 10.60 -4.05 -23.74
C ILE A 173 10.84 -2.79 -24.58
N LEU A 174 9.77 -2.18 -25.10
CA LEU A 174 9.86 -0.97 -25.89
C LEU A 174 10.48 0.19 -25.10
N CYS A 175 10.09 0.37 -23.84
CA CYS A 175 10.55 1.47 -23.00
C CYS A 175 11.98 1.29 -22.48
N GLN A 176 12.46 0.05 -22.34
CA GLN A 176 13.82 -0.25 -21.89
C GLN A 176 14.88 0.45 -22.73
N ARG A 177 14.65 0.64 -24.05
CA ARG A 177 15.60 1.33 -24.95
C ARG A 177 15.93 2.76 -24.54
N TYR A 178 15.09 3.41 -23.73
CA TYR A 178 15.31 4.76 -23.23
C TYR A 178 16.14 4.80 -21.94
N VAL A 179 16.39 3.64 -21.32
CA VAL A 179 17.09 3.56 -20.05
C VAL A 179 18.59 3.43 -20.27
N LYS A 180 19.35 4.37 -19.70
CA LYS A 180 20.81 4.48 -19.95
C LYS A 180 21.66 3.52 -19.11
N THR A 181 21.15 3.06 -17.97
CA THR A 181 21.93 2.28 -17.01
C THR A 181 21.38 0.87 -16.84
N ARG A 182 22.26 -0.11 -16.61
CA ARG A 182 21.85 -1.49 -16.28
C ARG A 182 20.97 -1.53 -15.04
N PHE A 183 21.31 -0.74 -14.03
CA PHE A 183 20.51 -0.64 -12.81
C PHE A 183 19.10 -0.13 -13.09
N GLY A 184 18.95 0.92 -13.91
CA GLY A 184 17.64 1.40 -14.34
C GLY A 184 16.86 0.36 -15.14
N ALA A 185 17.53 -0.39 -16.01
CA ALA A 185 16.91 -1.46 -16.81
C ALA A 185 16.41 -2.60 -15.91
N ILE A 186 17.14 -2.96 -14.86
CA ILE A 186 16.66 -3.93 -13.87
C ILE A 186 15.47 -3.35 -13.09
N PHE A 187 15.50 -2.06 -12.73
CA PHE A 187 14.44 -1.43 -11.94
C PHE A 187 13.11 -1.28 -12.71
N ILE A 188 13.14 -0.99 -14.02
CA ILE A 188 11.94 -0.94 -14.86
C ILE A 188 11.31 -2.34 -15.01
N TRP A 189 12.13 -3.38 -15.17
CA TRP A 189 11.65 -4.76 -15.17
C TRP A 189 11.10 -5.17 -13.82
N ALA A 190 11.78 -4.83 -12.73
CA ALA A 190 11.33 -5.12 -11.38
C ALA A 190 9.94 -4.53 -11.12
N ASN A 191 9.70 -3.27 -11.52
CA ASN A 191 8.36 -2.65 -11.43
C ASN A 191 7.31 -3.35 -12.29
N SER A 192 7.66 -3.70 -13.53
CA SER A 192 6.73 -4.39 -14.44
C SER A 192 6.39 -5.79 -13.93
N LEU A 193 7.39 -6.49 -13.37
CA LEU A 193 7.24 -7.82 -12.81
C LEU A 193 6.36 -7.83 -11.55
N LEU A 194 6.17 -6.72 -10.84
CA LEU A 194 5.17 -6.66 -9.77
C LEU A 194 3.80 -7.06 -10.31
N ILE A 195 3.39 -6.49 -11.44
CA ILE A 195 2.08 -6.76 -12.04
C ILE A 195 2.05 -8.09 -12.80
N ILE A 196 3.10 -8.38 -13.57
CA ILE A 196 3.16 -9.62 -14.36
C ILE A 196 3.12 -10.84 -13.43
N SER A 197 3.87 -10.81 -12.32
CA SER A 197 3.83 -11.89 -11.33
C SER A 197 2.48 -11.92 -10.58
N SER A 198 1.89 -10.77 -10.22
CA SER A 198 0.54 -10.73 -9.65
C SER A 198 -0.49 -11.37 -10.58
N PHE A 199 -0.42 -11.12 -11.89
CA PHE A 199 -1.32 -11.75 -12.86
C PHE A 199 -1.07 -13.25 -12.95
N TYR A 200 0.18 -13.69 -12.99
CA TYR A 200 0.54 -15.10 -12.97
C TYR A 200 -0.07 -15.82 -11.75
N PHE A 201 0.15 -15.30 -10.54
CA PHE A 201 -0.40 -15.88 -9.31
C PHE A 201 -1.93 -15.80 -9.25
N TYR A 202 -2.54 -14.77 -9.81
CA TYR A 202 -4.00 -14.68 -9.95
C TYR A 202 -4.55 -15.82 -10.83
N VAL A 203 -3.92 -16.11 -11.97
CA VAL A 203 -4.34 -17.21 -12.85
C VAL A 203 -4.13 -18.58 -12.19
N GLN A 204 -3.08 -18.73 -11.39
CA GLN A 204 -2.79 -19.95 -10.63
C GLN A 204 -3.59 -20.06 -9.31
N GLU A 205 -4.50 -19.13 -9.03
CA GLU A 205 -5.32 -19.06 -7.82
C GLU A 205 -4.57 -18.80 -6.49
N TYR A 206 -3.26 -18.51 -6.54
CA TYR A 206 -2.46 -18.06 -5.39
C TYR A 206 -2.72 -16.57 -5.10
N TYR A 207 -3.97 -16.21 -4.82
CA TYR A 207 -4.42 -14.82 -4.63
C TYR A 207 -3.65 -14.09 -3.53
N PHE A 208 -3.26 -14.80 -2.46
CA PHE A 208 -2.45 -14.23 -1.41
C PHE A 208 -1.09 -13.72 -1.93
N LEU A 209 -0.38 -14.54 -2.72
CA LEU A 209 0.91 -14.15 -3.30
C LEU A 209 0.74 -13.01 -4.31
N ALA A 210 -0.35 -13.04 -5.09
CA ALA A 210 -0.67 -11.99 -6.06
C ALA A 210 -0.80 -10.60 -5.40
N ILE A 211 -1.35 -10.53 -4.20
CA ILE A 211 -1.50 -9.27 -3.44
C ILE A 211 -0.25 -8.95 -2.62
N LEU A 212 0.40 -9.96 -2.04
CA LEU A 212 1.57 -9.80 -1.18
C LEU A 212 2.71 -9.07 -1.88
N ILE A 213 3.04 -9.47 -3.11
CA ILE A 213 4.19 -8.93 -3.85
C ILE A 213 4.15 -7.39 -3.98
N PRO A 214 3.12 -6.78 -4.61
CA PRO A 214 3.09 -5.33 -4.77
C PRO A 214 2.98 -4.60 -3.43
N ARG A 215 2.28 -5.18 -2.45
CA ARG A 215 2.10 -4.58 -1.12
C ARG A 215 3.38 -4.58 -0.31
N LEU A 216 4.07 -5.71 -0.20
CA LEU A 216 5.30 -5.80 0.56
C LEU A 216 6.36 -4.84 0.01
N VAL A 217 6.52 -4.78 -1.32
CA VAL A 217 7.47 -3.85 -1.94
C VAL A 217 7.07 -2.40 -1.67
N HIS A 218 5.78 -2.07 -1.75
CA HIS A 218 5.26 -0.74 -1.45
C HIS A 218 5.50 -0.33 0.01
N ASP A 219 5.00 -1.13 0.94
CA ASP A 219 5.07 -0.90 2.37
C ASP A 219 6.51 -0.82 2.86
N ALA A 220 7.35 -1.78 2.46
CA ALA A 220 8.76 -1.79 2.85
C ALA A 220 9.50 -0.59 2.27
N THR A 221 9.18 -0.18 1.04
CA THR A 221 9.73 1.06 0.46
C THR A 221 9.33 2.27 1.30
N ALA A 222 8.05 2.39 1.68
CA ALA A 222 7.57 3.49 2.53
C ALA A 222 8.30 3.51 3.88
N TYR A 223 8.41 2.36 4.55
CA TYR A 223 9.15 2.24 5.81
C TYR A 223 10.62 2.62 5.69
N VAL A 224 11.29 2.22 4.60
CA VAL A 224 12.67 2.65 4.34
C VAL A 224 12.78 4.17 4.32
N PHE A 225 11.86 4.87 3.65
CA PHE A 225 11.84 6.33 3.64
C PHE A 225 11.56 6.90 5.04
N TYR A 226 10.56 6.39 5.75
CA TYR A 226 10.14 6.93 7.05
C TYR A 226 11.21 6.72 8.12
N VAL A 227 11.79 5.53 8.18
CA VAL A 227 12.83 5.20 9.16
C VAL A 227 14.12 5.96 8.85
N THR A 228 14.50 6.07 7.57
CA THR A 228 15.68 6.89 7.19
C THR A 228 15.49 8.34 7.58
N HIS A 229 14.30 8.89 7.33
CA HIS A 229 13.93 10.24 7.78
C HIS A 229 14.10 10.40 9.30
N ASP A 230 13.50 9.52 10.08
CA ASP A 230 13.50 9.65 11.54
C ASP A 230 14.87 9.41 12.14
N VAL A 231 15.67 8.48 11.61
CA VAL A 231 17.08 8.30 11.99
C VAL A 231 17.86 9.59 11.72
N ASN A 232 17.74 10.17 10.52
CA ASN A 232 18.47 11.40 10.18
C ASN A 232 18.02 12.60 11.04
N LYS A 233 16.76 12.65 11.46
CA LYS A 233 16.22 13.74 12.28
C LYS A 233 16.48 13.58 13.78
N HIS A 234 16.43 12.36 14.30
CA HIS A 234 16.33 12.11 15.75
C HIS A 234 17.50 11.37 16.37
N LEU A 235 18.42 10.76 15.60
CA LEU A 235 19.52 9.95 16.15
C LEU A 235 20.42 10.74 17.12
N GLY A 236 20.83 11.96 16.73
CA GLY A 236 21.64 12.83 17.60
C GLY A 236 20.80 13.60 18.63
N HIS A 237 19.68 14.18 18.17
CA HIS A 237 18.84 15.07 18.97
C HIS A 237 17.35 14.70 18.84
N PRO A 238 16.81 13.84 19.71
CA PRO A 238 15.38 13.54 19.72
C PRO A 238 14.53 14.78 19.98
N GLN A 239 13.67 15.15 19.02
CA GLN A 239 12.89 16.39 19.09
C GLN A 239 11.48 16.14 19.64
N ASN A 240 10.75 15.15 19.14
CA ASN A 240 9.39 14.87 19.57
C ASN A 240 9.33 14.01 20.85
N PHE A 241 8.15 13.91 21.47
CA PHE A 241 8.00 13.17 22.73
C PHE A 241 8.28 11.68 22.57
N ILE A 242 7.86 11.07 21.46
CA ILE A 242 8.05 9.65 21.17
C ILE A 242 9.54 9.30 21.20
N TYR A 243 10.36 10.02 20.44
CA TYR A 243 11.79 9.76 20.36
C TYR A 243 12.54 10.14 21.65
N ARG A 244 12.05 11.14 22.40
CA ARG A 244 12.61 11.47 23.73
C ARG A 244 12.38 10.33 24.73
N TRP A 245 11.19 9.73 24.74
CA TRP A 245 10.89 8.56 25.57
C TRP A 245 11.65 7.31 25.10
N ALA A 246 11.75 7.09 23.79
CA ALA A 246 12.56 6.02 23.23
C ALA A 246 14.03 6.11 23.65
N LYS A 247 14.62 7.31 23.65
CA LYS A 247 15.99 7.53 24.16
C LYS A 247 16.11 7.16 25.65
N LYS A 248 15.14 7.54 26.49
CA LYS A 248 15.11 7.15 27.91
C LYS A 248 15.03 5.63 28.09
N ALA A 249 14.26 4.95 27.24
CA ALA A 249 14.13 3.49 27.21
C ALA A 249 15.29 2.77 26.48
N LYS A 250 16.32 3.50 26.03
CA LYS A 250 17.47 2.98 25.25
C LYS A 250 17.06 2.22 23.97
N LEU A 251 15.93 2.60 23.37
CA LEU A 251 15.48 2.04 22.10
C LEU A 251 16.18 2.70 20.93
N ASN A 252 16.58 1.90 19.93
CA ASN A 252 17.16 2.40 18.69
C ASN A 252 16.09 3.14 17.87
N VAL A 253 16.38 4.36 17.42
CA VAL A 253 15.47 5.18 16.57
C VAL A 253 14.91 4.40 15.38
N PHE A 254 15.72 3.50 14.81
CA PHE A 254 15.34 2.64 13.68
C PHE A 254 14.07 1.81 13.95
N ILE A 255 13.90 1.29 15.17
CA ILE A 255 12.80 0.37 15.50
C ILE A 255 11.57 1.08 16.06
N VAL A 256 11.69 2.34 16.47
CA VAL A 256 10.62 3.05 17.21
C VAL A 256 9.36 3.20 16.36
N LEU A 257 9.50 3.74 15.14
CA LEU A 257 8.34 3.98 14.28
C LEU A 257 7.66 2.67 13.86
N PRO A 258 8.37 1.63 13.35
CA PRO A 258 7.76 0.33 13.09
C PRO A 258 7.08 -0.26 14.34
N LEU A 259 7.76 -0.28 15.49
CA LEU A 259 7.18 -0.88 16.70
C LEU A 259 5.87 -0.20 17.10
N ILE A 260 5.83 1.14 17.07
CA ILE A 260 4.63 1.91 17.42
C ILE A 260 3.52 1.67 16.40
N SER A 261 3.82 1.69 15.10
CA SER A 261 2.80 1.53 14.08
C SER A 261 2.22 0.12 14.05
N PHE A 262 3.04 -0.92 14.27
CA PHE A 262 2.56 -2.30 14.43
C PHE A 262 1.73 -2.47 15.71
N ALA A 263 2.18 -1.92 16.84
CA ALA A 263 1.42 -1.98 18.09
C ALA A 263 0.07 -1.27 17.97
N LEU A 264 0.04 -0.06 17.41
CA LEU A 264 -1.21 0.67 17.14
C LEU A 264 -2.11 -0.10 16.18
N THR A 265 -1.55 -0.70 15.13
CA THR A 265 -2.32 -1.53 14.19
C THR A 265 -3.01 -2.67 14.91
N TYR A 266 -2.25 -3.44 15.71
CA TYR A 266 -2.77 -4.56 16.45
C TYR A 266 -3.87 -4.13 17.42
N VAL A 267 -3.63 -3.08 18.22
CA VAL A 267 -4.61 -2.57 19.18
C VAL A 267 -5.90 -2.13 18.48
N LEU A 268 -5.79 -1.35 17.40
CA LEU A 268 -6.95 -0.82 16.68
C LEU A 268 -7.72 -1.92 15.95
N GLN A 269 -7.05 -2.87 15.29
CA GLN A 269 -7.74 -3.92 14.54
C GLN A 269 -8.35 -5.00 15.43
N VAL A 270 -7.69 -5.38 16.53
CA VAL A 270 -8.17 -6.47 17.39
C VAL A 270 -9.19 -5.97 18.42
N TYR A 271 -8.93 -4.82 19.04
CA TYR A 271 -9.74 -4.34 20.17
C TYR A 271 -10.54 -3.08 19.88
N GLY A 272 -10.19 -2.34 18.82
CA GLY A 272 -10.77 -1.02 18.57
C GLY A 272 -12.29 -1.02 18.42
N ASP A 273 -12.84 -1.94 17.62
CA ASP A 273 -14.30 -2.01 17.41
C ASP A 273 -15.03 -2.38 18.71
N GLN A 274 -14.46 -3.30 19.52
CA GLN A 274 -15.04 -3.69 20.80
C GLN A 274 -15.08 -2.52 21.77
N TRP A 275 -14.00 -1.74 21.86
CA TRP A 275 -13.95 -0.56 22.73
C TRP A 275 -14.99 0.49 22.33
N VAL A 276 -15.13 0.77 21.03
CA VAL A 276 -16.16 1.71 20.55
C VAL A 276 -17.55 1.19 20.91
N ASN A 277 -17.83 -0.09 20.67
CA ASN A 277 -19.13 -0.68 21.00
C ASN A 277 -19.45 -0.59 22.50
N VAL A 278 -18.50 -0.91 23.38
CA VAL A 278 -18.70 -0.80 24.84
C VAL A 278 -19.02 0.65 25.23
N ILE A 279 -18.28 1.62 24.69
CA ILE A 279 -18.47 3.04 24.99
C ILE A 279 -19.82 3.53 24.45
N THR A 280 -20.17 3.22 23.20
CA THR A 280 -21.41 3.70 22.58
C THR A 280 -22.64 3.03 23.19
N GLN A 281 -22.53 1.77 23.59
CA GLN A 281 -23.60 1.06 24.29
C GLN A 281 -23.79 1.64 25.70
N PHE A 282 -22.71 1.92 26.42
CA PHE A 282 -22.78 2.52 27.76
C PHE A 282 -23.35 3.94 27.74
N LEU A 283 -22.92 4.78 26.79
CA LEU A 283 -23.31 6.20 26.76
C LEU A 283 -24.63 6.47 26.02
N PHE A 284 -24.92 5.70 24.97
CA PHE A 284 -26.03 5.99 24.05
C PHE A 284 -26.97 4.81 23.82
N GLY A 285 -26.70 3.64 24.39
CA GLY A 285 -27.51 2.43 24.15
C GLY A 285 -27.45 1.93 22.70
N MET A 286 -26.42 2.31 21.94
CA MET A 286 -26.27 1.97 20.51
C MET A 286 -24.99 1.17 20.24
N GLU A 287 -25.05 0.26 19.26
CA GLU A 287 -23.91 -0.49 18.75
C GLU A 287 -23.47 0.09 17.40
N ILE A 288 -22.20 0.47 17.25
CA ILE A 288 -21.65 0.98 15.97
C ILE A 288 -20.68 -0.05 15.41
N ARG A 289 -21.17 -0.90 14.52
CA ARG A 289 -20.38 -1.97 13.91
C ARG A 289 -19.24 -1.41 13.04
N LYS A 290 -18.04 -1.97 13.22
CA LYS A 290 -16.83 -1.71 12.40
C LYS A 290 -16.40 -0.23 12.35
N ALA A 291 -16.68 0.52 13.41
CA ALA A 291 -16.32 1.94 13.51
C ALA A 291 -14.81 2.18 13.33
N ILE A 292 -13.97 1.30 13.90
CA ILE A 292 -12.52 1.40 13.81
C ILE A 292 -12.02 0.68 12.56
N SER A 293 -12.36 -0.60 12.40
CA SER A 293 -11.80 -1.45 11.35
C SER A 293 -12.13 -0.95 9.93
N LEU A 294 -13.34 -0.43 9.72
CA LEU A 294 -13.76 0.14 8.45
C LEU A 294 -13.67 1.67 8.46
N GLY A 295 -14.22 2.32 9.48
CA GLY A 295 -14.34 3.78 9.53
C GLY A 295 -13.00 4.48 9.74
N LEU A 296 -12.39 4.32 10.91
CA LEU A 296 -11.15 5.02 11.28
C LEU A 296 -9.95 4.59 10.41
N ILE A 297 -9.77 3.28 10.20
CA ILE A 297 -8.67 2.78 9.36
C ILE A 297 -8.89 3.16 7.90
N GLY A 298 -10.13 3.14 7.40
CA GLY A 298 -10.47 3.63 6.06
C GLY A 298 -10.14 5.11 5.90
N TYR A 299 -10.48 5.94 6.89
CA TYR A 299 -10.10 7.35 6.92
C TYR A 299 -8.59 7.54 6.89
N PHE A 300 -7.83 6.85 7.76
CA PHE A 300 -6.37 6.95 7.77
C PHE A 300 -5.76 6.48 6.45
N SER A 301 -6.31 5.45 5.81
CA SER A 301 -5.86 4.98 4.50
C SER A 301 -6.01 6.06 3.44
N LEU A 302 -7.18 6.68 3.33
CA LEU A 302 -7.43 7.74 2.36
C LEU A 302 -6.61 9.00 2.64
N MET A 303 -6.49 9.38 3.91
CA MET A 303 -5.65 10.51 4.32
C MET A 303 -4.17 10.24 4.02
N HIS A 304 -3.70 9.01 4.24
CA HIS A 304 -2.35 8.58 3.86
C HIS A 304 -2.13 8.74 2.36
N TYR A 305 -3.02 8.20 1.51
CA TYR A 305 -2.90 8.34 0.05
C TYR A 305 -2.88 9.81 -0.41
N TYR A 306 -3.68 10.66 0.23
CA TYR A 306 -3.68 12.09 -0.05
C TYR A 306 -2.38 12.77 0.38
N THR A 307 -1.92 12.53 1.61
CA THR A 307 -0.75 13.20 2.18
C THR A 307 0.54 12.82 1.45
N GLU A 308 0.71 11.55 1.10
CA GLU A 308 1.87 11.07 0.34
C GLU A 308 2.04 11.73 -1.03
N ALA A 309 0.94 12.22 -1.64
CA ALA A 309 0.99 12.94 -2.90
C ALA A 309 1.75 14.29 -2.81
N PHE A 310 2.05 14.78 -1.61
CA PHE A 310 2.79 16.03 -1.41
C PHE A 310 3.83 16.04 -0.30
N THR A 311 3.79 15.12 0.68
CA THR A 311 4.77 15.11 1.79
C THR A 311 6.18 14.83 1.29
N TRP A 312 6.37 14.05 0.23
CA TRP A 312 7.70 13.72 -0.31
C TRP A 312 8.16 14.61 -1.47
N LYS A 313 7.39 15.64 -1.84
CA LYS A 313 7.73 16.55 -2.95
C LYS A 313 8.92 17.47 -2.60
N HIS A 314 9.53 18.06 -3.64
CA HIS A 314 10.59 19.04 -3.45
C HIS A 314 10.09 20.25 -2.66
N GLY A 315 10.89 20.74 -1.71
CA GLY A 315 10.52 21.84 -0.82
C GLY A 315 9.66 21.45 0.39
N SER A 316 9.32 20.17 0.58
CA SER A 316 8.58 19.74 1.77
C SER A 316 9.47 19.66 3.03
N PRO A 317 8.92 19.88 4.23
CA PRO A 317 9.65 19.68 5.49
C PRO A 317 10.19 18.25 5.67
N TYR A 318 9.52 17.25 5.10
CA TYR A 318 9.94 15.84 5.18
C TYR A 318 11.20 15.59 4.36
N ARG A 319 11.32 16.22 3.18
CA ARG A 319 12.43 15.92 2.26
C ARG A 319 13.77 16.43 2.77
N GLN A 320 13.79 17.34 3.76
CA GLN A 320 15.01 17.87 4.37
C GLN A 320 15.91 16.77 4.95
N TYR A 321 15.32 15.67 5.41
CA TYR A 321 16.03 14.56 6.06
C TYR A 321 16.23 13.34 5.14
N ILE A 322 15.91 13.44 3.85
CA ILE A 322 16.13 12.36 2.88
C ILE A 322 16.92 12.89 1.69
N ARG A 323 18.13 12.35 1.49
CA ARG A 323 18.96 12.63 0.32
C ARG A 323 18.73 11.58 -0.75
N PHE A 324 18.16 11.99 -1.89
CA PHE A 324 18.25 11.23 -3.13
C PHE A 324 19.57 11.59 -3.78
N LYS A 325 20.63 10.81 -3.51
CA LYS A 325 21.86 10.92 -4.32
C LYS A 325 21.60 10.20 -5.66
N PRO A 326 21.78 10.88 -6.80
CA PRO A 326 21.68 10.24 -8.11
C PRO A 326 22.75 9.17 -8.30
#